data_AF-A0A0D3LBG9-F1
#
_entry.id   AF-A0A0D3LBG9-F1
#
_cell.length_a   1.000
_cell.length_b   1.000
_cell.length_c   1.000
_cell.angle_alpha   90.00
_cell.angle_beta   90.00
_cell.angle_gamma   90.00
#
_symmetry.space_group_name_H-M   'P 1'
#
loop_
_entity.id
_entity.type
_entity.pdbx_description
1 polymer ?
#
loop_
_entity_poly.entity_id
_entity_poly.type
_entity_poly.pdbx_seq_one_letter_code
_entity_poly.pdbx_strand_id
1 'polypeptide(L)'
;MNSSFFIGIAIVLVAILLGTYFFDPRNVNYKELPYNELIVDQDFYESSAYEHWHTINLRSFSIETPTSYRFFKGRGIDSYVGGITNQVDTLYFDYGWYSNDLSEFDNMMNFQVTTEWINGRKIKIVRELQSVGKVGAYIENLKGNNKLWIFCSNCQNLDEKVQMLRTLKF
;
A
#
# COMPACT_ATOMS: atom_id res chain seq x y z
N MET A 1 -46.69 6.08 -29.22
CA MET A 1 -45.40 5.34 -29.09
C MET A 1 -44.74 5.84 -27.82
N ASN A 2 -44.65 4.98 -26.80
CA ASN A 2 -44.22 5.35 -25.45
C ASN A 2 -42.69 5.44 -25.36
N SER A 3 -42.17 6.59 -24.93
CA SER A 3 -40.75 6.89 -24.74
C SER A 3 -40.08 6.06 -23.63
N SER A 4 -40.86 5.37 -22.80
CA SER A 4 -40.38 4.50 -21.72
C SER A 4 -39.76 3.18 -22.21
N PHE A 5 -40.00 2.76 -23.47
CA PHE A 5 -39.43 1.53 -24.01
C PHE A 5 -37.97 1.70 -24.48
N PHE A 6 -37.58 2.89 -24.94
CA PHE A 6 -36.22 3.15 -25.46
C PHE A 6 -35.17 3.38 -24.36
N ILE A 7 -35.58 3.91 -23.21
CA ILE A 7 -34.68 4.15 -22.06
C ILE A 7 -34.25 2.82 -21.41
N GLY A 8 -35.15 1.84 -21.36
CA GLY A 8 -34.85 0.51 -20.81
C GLY A 8 -33.80 -0.27 -21.61
N ILE A 9 -33.84 -0.18 -22.94
CA ILE A 9 -32.90 -0.91 -23.81
C ILE A 9 -31.49 -0.31 -23.76
N ALA A 10 -31.38 1.02 -23.67
CA ALA A 10 -30.08 1.69 -23.58
C ALA A 10 -29.34 1.37 -22.26
N ILE A 11 -30.05 1.28 -21.13
CA ILE A 11 -29.45 0.94 -19.83
C ILE A 11 -28.95 -0.52 -19.81
N VAL A 12 -29.71 -1.45 -20.38
CA VAL A 12 -29.30 -2.87 -20.48
C VAL A 12 -28.06 -3.01 -21.36
N LEU A 13 -27.97 -2.31 -22.48
CA LEU A 13 -26.79 -2.35 -23.36
C LEU A 13 -25.55 -1.73 -22.69
N VAL A 14 -25.68 -0.64 -21.94
CA VAL A 14 -24.57 -0.04 -21.18
C VAL A 14 -24.09 -0.96 -20.06
N ALA A 15 -24.99 -1.66 -19.36
CA ALA A 15 -24.61 -2.65 -18.34
C ALA A 15 -23.92 -3.88 -18.95
N ILE A 16 -24.33 -4.34 -20.14
CA ILE A 16 -23.68 -5.44 -20.86
C ILE A 16 -22.32 -5.00 -21.42
N LEU A 17 -22.19 -3.77 -21.93
CA LEU A 17 -20.91 -3.19 -22.38
C LEU A 17 -19.93 -2.99 -21.22
N LEU A 18 -20.38 -2.52 -20.05
CA LEU A 18 -19.55 -2.42 -18.86
C LEU A 18 -19.17 -3.81 -18.34
N GLY A 19 -20.12 -4.75 -18.28
CA GLY A 19 -19.86 -6.13 -17.87
C GLY A 19 -18.81 -6.83 -18.74
N THR A 20 -18.81 -6.58 -20.05
CA THR A 20 -17.83 -7.17 -21.00
C THR A 20 -16.50 -6.40 -21.07
N TYR A 21 -16.45 -5.13 -20.70
CA TYR A 21 -15.19 -4.39 -20.55
C TYR A 21 -14.47 -4.69 -19.23
N PHE A 22 -15.22 -4.97 -18.15
CA PHE A 22 -14.63 -5.33 -16.85
C PHE A 22 -14.33 -6.81 -16.71
N PHE A 23 -15.01 -7.68 -17.46
CA PHE A 23 -14.63 -9.08 -17.62
C PHE A 23 -13.99 -9.28 -19.00
N ASP A 24 -12.69 -8.99 -19.14
CA ASP A 24 -11.89 -9.58 -20.22
C ASP A 24 -11.60 -11.05 -19.84
N PRO A 25 -12.25 -12.04 -20.50
CA PRO A 25 -12.04 -13.45 -20.18
C PRO A 25 -10.65 -13.97 -20.56
N ARG A 26 -9.75 -13.12 -21.09
CA ARG A 26 -8.38 -13.50 -21.47
C ARG A 26 -7.36 -13.36 -20.35
N ASN A 27 -7.71 -12.79 -19.19
CA ASN A 27 -6.81 -12.77 -18.04
C ASN A 27 -7.01 -14.01 -17.15
N VAL A 28 -6.65 -15.17 -17.70
CA VAL A 28 -6.86 -16.50 -17.11
C VAL A 28 -5.99 -16.79 -15.87
N ASN A 29 -5.13 -15.84 -15.46
CA ASN A 29 -4.15 -16.01 -14.39
C ASN A 29 -4.44 -15.15 -13.14
N TYR A 30 -5.63 -14.57 -13.01
CA TYR A 30 -5.98 -13.89 -11.75
C TYR A 30 -6.11 -14.93 -10.62
N LYS A 31 -5.08 -14.99 -9.77
CA LYS A 31 -5.11 -15.70 -8.50
C LYS A 31 -5.29 -14.67 -7.38
N GLU A 32 -6.42 -14.74 -6.68
CA GLU A 32 -6.63 -13.93 -5.48
C GLU A 32 -5.61 -14.33 -4.42
N LEU A 33 -4.99 -13.33 -3.79
CA LEU A 33 -4.06 -13.56 -2.68
C LEU A 33 -4.84 -13.97 -1.42
N PRO A 34 -4.36 -14.97 -0.66
CA PRO A 34 -4.97 -15.31 0.62
C PRO A 34 -4.87 -14.13 1.60
N TYR A 35 -5.86 -14.06 2.49
CA TYR A 35 -5.90 -13.03 3.53
C TYR A 35 -5.14 -13.48 4.77
N ASN A 36 -4.36 -12.58 5.36
CA ASN A 36 -3.59 -12.77 6.59
C ASN A 36 -2.59 -13.95 6.55
N GLU A 37 -2.19 -14.35 5.35
CA GLU A 37 -1.15 -15.35 5.13
C GLU A 37 0.07 -14.66 4.50
N LEU A 38 1.27 -15.06 4.94
CA LEU A 38 2.50 -14.58 4.34
C LEU A 38 2.57 -15.03 2.89
N ILE A 39 2.68 -14.07 1.99
CA ILE A 39 2.93 -14.34 0.58
C ILE A 39 4.43 -14.66 0.44
N VAL A 40 4.73 -15.84 -0.10
CA VAL A 40 6.12 -16.31 -0.33
C VAL A 40 6.41 -16.56 -1.80
N ASP A 41 5.43 -16.28 -2.65
CA ASP A 41 5.52 -16.41 -4.11
C ASP A 41 6.59 -15.44 -4.64
N GLN A 42 7.55 -15.99 -5.40
CA GLN A 42 8.71 -15.26 -5.89
C GLN A 42 8.34 -14.15 -6.89
N ASP A 43 7.16 -14.22 -7.51
CA ASP A 43 6.67 -13.20 -8.45
C ASP A 43 6.47 -11.82 -7.78
N PHE A 44 6.44 -11.76 -6.45
CA PHE A 44 6.33 -10.52 -5.67
C PHE A 44 7.68 -9.99 -5.15
N TYR A 45 8.78 -10.70 -5.42
CA TYR A 45 10.09 -10.41 -4.85
C TYR A 45 11.13 -10.24 -5.95
N GLU A 46 11.78 -9.07 -5.98
CA GLU A 46 12.84 -8.76 -6.94
C GLU A 46 14.14 -8.41 -6.20
N SER A 47 15.29 -8.52 -6.86
CA SER A 47 16.57 -8.11 -6.26
C SER A 47 16.58 -6.61 -5.93
N SER A 48 17.18 -6.23 -4.81
CA SER A 48 17.48 -4.83 -4.47
C SER A 48 18.94 -4.49 -4.78
N ALA A 49 19.24 -3.21 -4.94
CA ALA A 49 20.61 -2.70 -5.01
C ALA A 49 21.30 -2.68 -3.63
N TYR A 50 20.54 -2.71 -2.53
CA TYR A 50 21.09 -2.84 -1.20
C TYR A 50 21.45 -4.31 -0.91
N GLU A 51 22.64 -4.53 -0.35
CA GLU A 51 23.09 -5.86 0.04
C GLU A 51 22.16 -6.48 1.09
N HIS A 52 21.79 -7.75 0.92
CA HIS A 52 20.84 -8.48 1.77
C HIS A 52 19.41 -7.90 1.82
N TRP A 53 19.04 -7.10 0.81
CA TRP A 53 17.69 -6.59 0.65
C TRP A 53 17.03 -7.17 -0.61
N HIS A 54 15.72 -7.06 -0.66
CA HIS A 54 14.90 -7.34 -1.83
C HIS A 54 13.80 -6.29 -1.97
N THR A 55 13.25 -6.17 -3.17
CA THR A 55 12.07 -5.37 -3.44
C THR A 55 10.84 -6.24 -3.25
N ILE A 56 9.87 -5.77 -2.47
CA ILE A 56 8.53 -6.35 -2.40
C ILE A 56 7.63 -5.53 -3.33
N ASN A 57 7.08 -6.15 -4.36
CA ASN A 57 6.19 -5.52 -5.33
C ASN A 57 4.73 -5.78 -4.98
N LEU A 58 4.04 -4.82 -4.34
CA LEU A 58 2.64 -4.95 -3.92
C LEU A 58 1.66 -4.51 -5.02
N ARG A 59 2.12 -4.43 -6.28
CA ARG A 59 1.40 -3.98 -7.49
C ARG A 59 1.00 -2.50 -7.50
N SER A 60 0.43 -1.99 -6.41
CA SER A 60 0.07 -0.56 -6.26
C SER A 60 1.25 0.32 -5.86
N PHE A 61 2.22 -0.28 -5.16
CA PHE A 61 3.49 0.33 -4.79
C PHE A 61 4.52 -0.78 -4.57
N SER A 62 5.78 -0.42 -4.47
CA SER A 62 6.86 -1.32 -4.06
C SER A 62 7.74 -0.67 -3.00
N ILE A 63 8.43 -1.51 -2.23
CA ILE A 63 9.31 -1.11 -1.14
C ILE A 63 10.46 -2.10 -1.04
N GLU A 64 11.66 -1.60 -0.80
CA GLU A 64 12.84 -2.41 -0.57
C GLU A 64 12.99 -2.66 0.93
N THR A 65 13.30 -3.91 1.30
CA THR A 65 13.37 -4.37 2.68
C THR A 65 14.48 -5.41 2.85
N PRO A 66 14.98 -5.68 4.07
CA PRO A 66 15.83 -6.85 4.31
C PRO A 66 15.15 -8.15 3.86
N THR A 67 15.90 -9.11 3.32
CA THR A 67 15.34 -10.34 2.73
C THR A 67 14.54 -11.24 3.69
N SER A 68 14.54 -10.95 4.99
CA SER A 68 13.71 -11.63 5.99
C SER A 68 12.25 -11.17 5.99
N TYR A 69 11.93 -10.03 5.39
CA TYR A 69 10.57 -9.50 5.36
C TYR A 69 9.71 -10.20 4.30
N ARG A 70 8.44 -10.42 4.62
CA ARG A 70 7.39 -10.87 3.71
C ARG A 70 6.18 -9.97 3.87
N PHE A 71 5.24 -10.02 2.94
CA PHE A 71 4.00 -9.27 3.07
C PHE A 71 2.80 -10.20 3.19
N PHE A 72 1.71 -9.70 3.75
CA PHE A 72 0.40 -10.34 3.74
C PHE A 72 -0.66 -9.33 3.34
N LYS A 73 -1.74 -9.80 2.72
CA LYS A 73 -2.93 -9.00 2.42
C LYS A 73 -3.91 -9.08 3.59
N GLY A 74 -4.36 -7.94 4.09
CA GLY A 74 -5.45 -7.86 5.07
C GLY A 74 -6.82 -7.76 4.41
N ARG A 75 -7.89 -7.84 5.20
CA ARG A 75 -9.26 -7.59 4.73
C ARG A 75 -9.60 -6.11 4.84
N GLY A 76 -9.63 -5.41 3.71
CA GLY A 76 -10.16 -4.06 3.59
C GLY A 76 -11.49 -4.07 2.84
N ILE A 77 -12.36 -3.08 3.10
CA ILE A 77 -13.65 -2.94 2.39
C ILE A 77 -13.43 -2.16 1.09
N ASP A 78 -12.81 -0.99 1.20
CA ASP A 78 -12.59 -0.02 0.12
C ASP A 78 -11.10 0.23 -0.17
N SER A 79 -10.22 -0.35 0.64
CA SER A 79 -8.78 -0.07 0.66
C SER A 79 -7.97 -1.36 0.52
N TYR A 80 -6.83 -1.27 -0.15
CA TYR A 80 -5.84 -2.36 -0.17
C TYR A 80 -4.99 -2.26 1.10
N VAL A 81 -5.31 -3.11 2.07
CA VAL A 81 -4.65 -3.14 3.38
C VAL A 81 -3.80 -4.40 3.54
N GLY A 82 -2.80 -4.33 4.41
CA GLY A 82 -1.94 -5.47 4.69
C GLY A 82 -0.81 -5.12 5.65
N GLY A 83 0.23 -5.95 5.65
CA GLY A 83 1.43 -5.68 6.42
C GLY A 83 2.67 -6.28 5.79
N ILE A 84 3.82 -5.67 6.08
CA ILE A 84 5.15 -6.12 5.72
C ILE A 84 5.88 -6.46 7.01
N THR A 85 6.27 -7.72 7.19
CA THR A 85 6.74 -8.26 8.46
C THR A 85 7.90 -9.23 8.31
N ASN A 86 8.81 -9.23 9.28
CA ASN A 86 9.82 -10.27 9.50
C ASN A 86 9.44 -11.18 10.68
N GLN A 87 8.16 -11.20 11.06
CA GLN A 87 7.57 -11.86 12.24
C GLN A 87 7.94 -11.26 13.60
N VAL A 88 8.81 -10.24 13.64
CA VAL A 88 9.14 -9.47 14.85
C VAL A 88 8.51 -8.08 14.74
N ASP A 89 8.86 -7.37 13.69
CA ASP A 89 8.35 -6.06 13.32
C ASP A 89 7.27 -6.21 12.24
N THR A 90 6.24 -5.35 12.27
CA THR A 90 5.23 -5.30 11.20
C THR A 90 4.91 -3.86 10.83
N LEU A 91 5.20 -3.50 9.58
CA LEU A 91 4.70 -2.26 8.99
C LEU A 91 3.33 -2.55 8.37
N TYR A 92 2.26 -2.14 9.03
CA TYR A 92 0.93 -2.18 8.47
C TYR A 92 0.77 -1.10 7.42
N PHE A 93 -0.03 -1.37 6.39
CA PHE A 93 -0.32 -0.41 5.36
C PHE A 93 -1.80 -0.36 5.02
N ASP A 94 -2.22 0.81 4.58
CA ASP A 94 -3.52 1.12 3.99
C ASP A 94 -3.29 1.95 2.74
N TYR A 95 -3.66 1.39 1.58
CA TYR A 95 -3.68 2.08 0.30
C TYR A 95 -5.15 2.31 -0.11
N GLY A 96 -5.64 3.52 0.04
CA GLY A 96 -7.05 3.85 -0.16
C GLY A 96 -7.36 5.35 -0.13
N TRP A 97 -8.64 5.72 -0.22
CA TRP A 97 -9.07 7.13 -0.20
C TRP A 97 -9.06 7.75 1.21
N TYR A 98 -9.29 6.93 2.23
CA TYR A 98 -9.50 7.36 3.61
C TYR A 98 -8.35 6.98 4.55
N SER A 99 -7.14 6.79 4.01
CA SER A 99 -5.96 6.49 4.82
C SER A 99 -5.59 7.66 5.74
N ASN A 100 -5.14 7.34 6.96
CA ASN A 100 -4.71 8.31 7.98
C ASN A 100 -3.47 9.10 7.51
N ASP A 101 -3.41 10.40 7.80
CA ASP A 101 -2.38 11.34 7.32
C ASP A 101 -1.23 11.59 8.32
N LEU A 102 -1.21 10.84 9.42
CA LEU A 102 -0.27 10.92 10.52
C LEU A 102 -0.26 12.29 11.21
N SER A 103 -1.33 13.09 11.08
CA SER A 103 -1.43 14.44 11.66
C SER A 103 -1.42 14.44 13.18
N GLU A 104 -1.74 13.32 13.83
CA GLU A 104 -1.65 13.17 15.28
C GLU A 104 -0.22 13.40 15.81
N PHE A 105 0.81 13.20 14.98
CA PHE A 105 2.21 13.32 15.39
C PHE A 105 2.83 14.72 15.17
N ASP A 106 2.17 15.62 14.44
CA ASP A 106 2.80 16.87 13.95
C ASP A 106 3.27 17.81 15.07
N ASN A 107 2.69 17.71 16.27
CA ASN A 107 3.02 18.56 17.42
C ASN A 107 3.54 17.77 18.63
N MET A 108 3.87 16.49 18.47
CA MET A 108 4.38 15.67 19.55
C MET A 108 5.89 15.83 19.70
N MET A 109 6.36 16.35 20.85
CA MET A 109 7.79 16.63 21.10
C MET A 109 8.69 15.38 21.06
N ASN A 110 8.13 14.19 21.27
CA ASN A 110 8.85 12.93 21.19
C ASN A 110 8.88 12.35 19.77
N PHE A 111 8.38 13.07 18.76
CA PHE A 111 8.44 12.66 17.37
C PHE A 111 9.25 13.64 16.54
N GLN A 112 10.01 13.07 15.61
CA GLN A 112 10.55 13.77 14.47
C GLN A 112 9.58 13.56 13.30
N VAL A 113 9.06 14.66 12.77
CA VAL A 113 8.23 14.66 11.56
C VAL A 113 9.01 15.38 10.47
N THR A 114 9.16 14.71 9.34
CA THR A 114 9.85 15.24 8.16
C THR A 114 8.97 15.12 6.94
N THR A 115 9.24 15.95 5.94
CA THR A 115 8.62 15.81 4.64
C THR A 115 9.69 15.91 3.58
N GLU A 116 9.83 14.84 2.80
CA GLU A 116 10.93 14.63 1.87
C GLU A 116 10.39 14.41 0.45
N TRP A 117 11.18 14.77 -0.57
CA TRP A 117 10.89 14.42 -1.97
C TRP A 117 11.65 13.14 -2.32
N ILE A 118 10.93 12.06 -2.56
CA ILE A 118 11.47 10.72 -2.80
C ILE A 118 10.82 10.18 -4.06
N ASN A 119 11.62 9.82 -5.06
CA ASN A 119 11.15 9.29 -6.35
C ASN A 119 10.03 10.16 -7.00
N GLY A 120 10.16 11.49 -6.91
CA GLY A 120 9.18 12.43 -7.45
C GLY A 120 7.88 12.56 -6.64
N ARG A 121 7.82 12.00 -5.43
CA ARG A 121 6.67 12.10 -4.52
C ARG A 121 7.07 12.81 -3.23
N LYS A 122 6.14 13.60 -2.69
CA LYS A 122 6.26 14.19 -1.36
C LYS A 122 5.81 13.16 -0.33
N ILE A 123 6.71 12.74 0.55
CA ILE A 123 6.47 11.72 1.57
C ILE A 123 6.62 12.37 2.94
N LYS A 124 5.57 12.29 3.77
CA LYS A 124 5.66 12.63 5.20
C LYS A 124 6.18 11.41 5.94
N ILE A 125 7.25 11.55 6.72
CA ILE A 125 7.81 10.48 7.55
C ILE A 125 7.75 10.91 9.01
N VAL A 126 7.23 10.03 9.87
CA VAL A 126 7.22 10.21 11.32
C VAL A 126 8.12 9.16 11.96
N ARG A 127 8.91 9.56 12.94
CA ARG A 127 9.82 8.70 13.70
C ARG A 127 9.82 9.12 15.16
N GLU A 128 9.58 8.18 16.06
CA GLU A 128 9.68 8.44 17.50
C GLU A 128 11.14 8.58 17.93
N LEU A 129 11.45 9.56 18.79
CA LEU A 129 12.80 9.92 19.23
C LEU A 129 13.22 9.19 20.51
N GLN A 130 12.28 8.85 21.40
CA GLN A 130 12.58 8.45 22.78
C GLN A 130 11.74 7.25 23.30
N SER A 131 11.80 6.10 22.62
CA SER A 131 11.21 4.78 22.97
C SER A 131 9.82 4.47 22.39
N VAL A 132 9.34 3.22 22.57
CA VAL A 132 8.18 2.51 21.97
C VAL A 132 8.27 2.16 20.47
N GLY A 133 9.22 2.71 19.72
CA GLY A 133 9.54 2.20 18.39
C GLY A 133 8.46 2.46 17.34
N LYS A 134 7.89 3.67 17.31
CA LYS A 134 6.94 4.06 16.27
C LYS A 134 7.62 4.74 15.08
N VAL A 135 7.20 4.33 13.88
CA VAL A 135 7.68 4.87 12.62
C VAL A 135 6.62 4.69 11.54
N GLY A 136 6.49 5.65 10.64
CA GLY A 136 5.52 5.56 9.55
C GLY A 136 5.74 6.58 8.45
N ALA A 137 5.03 6.37 7.34
CA ALA A 137 4.98 7.30 6.23
C ALA A 137 3.55 7.53 5.73
N TYR A 138 3.32 8.73 5.21
CA TYR A 138 2.10 9.09 4.52
C TYR A 138 2.43 9.73 3.16
N ILE A 139 1.71 9.29 2.13
CA ILE A 139 1.81 9.78 0.75
C ILE A 139 0.39 9.99 0.21
N GLU A 140 0.18 11.07 -0.51
CA GLU A 140 -1.10 11.41 -1.15
C GLU A 140 -0.96 11.60 -2.66
N ASN A 141 -2.09 11.86 -3.32
CA ASN A 141 -2.17 12.10 -4.77
C ASN A 141 -1.60 10.92 -5.60
N LEU A 142 -1.89 9.70 -5.15
CA LEU A 142 -1.58 8.47 -5.88
C LEU A 142 -2.68 8.14 -6.89
N LYS A 143 -2.49 7.07 -7.67
CA LYS A 143 -3.40 6.69 -8.75
C LYS A 143 -4.86 6.66 -8.27
N GLY A 144 -5.73 7.42 -8.92
CA GLY A 144 -7.14 7.51 -8.55
C GLY A 144 -7.40 8.27 -7.25
N ASN A 145 -6.54 9.24 -6.89
CA ASN A 145 -6.57 9.99 -5.63
C ASN A 145 -6.41 9.14 -4.37
N ASN A 146 -5.85 7.93 -4.53
CA ASN A 146 -5.48 7.11 -3.39
C ASN A 146 -4.37 7.79 -2.57
N LYS A 147 -4.28 7.35 -1.33
CA LYS A 147 -3.24 7.68 -0.37
C LYS A 147 -2.60 6.38 0.07
N LEU A 148 -1.41 6.47 0.61
CA LEU A 148 -0.73 5.37 1.28
C LEU A 148 -0.38 5.82 2.69
N TRP A 149 -0.88 5.08 3.67
CA TRP A 149 -0.45 5.12 5.05
C TRP A 149 0.34 3.84 5.34
N ILE A 150 1.55 3.97 5.88
CA ILE A 150 2.34 2.85 6.40
C ILE A 150 2.76 3.18 7.81
N PHE A 151 2.57 2.26 8.74
CA PHE A 151 2.93 2.48 10.14
C PHE A 151 3.35 1.19 10.83
N CYS A 152 4.37 1.31 11.68
CA CYS A 152 4.74 0.29 12.64
C CYS A 152 4.67 0.86 14.05
N SER A 153 4.05 0.10 14.95
CA SER A 153 4.15 0.28 16.39
C SER A 153 5.08 -0.78 16.97
N ASN A 154 5.87 -0.43 17.99
CA ASN A 154 6.77 -1.37 18.67
C ASN A 154 7.86 -1.97 17.76
N CYS A 155 8.28 -1.24 16.71
CA CYS A 155 9.34 -1.64 15.82
C CYS A 155 10.73 -1.48 16.44
N GLN A 156 11.59 -2.46 16.20
CA GLN A 156 13.02 -2.36 16.47
C GLN A 156 13.75 -1.63 15.33
N ASN A 157 14.94 -1.10 15.60
CA ASN A 157 15.81 -0.49 14.58
C ASN A 157 15.09 0.53 13.65
N LEU A 158 14.63 1.65 14.22
CA LEU A 158 13.84 2.65 13.48
C LEU A 158 14.55 3.23 12.26
N ASP A 159 15.88 3.25 12.25
CA ASP A 159 16.65 3.79 11.13
C ASP A 159 16.55 2.90 9.89
N GLU A 160 16.56 1.58 10.06
CA GLU A 160 16.26 0.62 8.98
C GLU A 160 14.85 0.84 8.44
N LYS A 161 13.87 1.13 9.30
CA LYS A 161 12.48 1.31 8.87
C LYS A 161 12.31 2.62 8.14
N VAL A 162 12.95 3.69 8.58
CA VAL A 162 13.02 4.94 7.81
C VAL A 162 13.70 4.71 6.46
N GLN A 163 14.78 3.90 6.41
CA GLN A 163 15.41 3.54 5.15
C GLN A 163 14.45 2.78 4.23
N MET A 164 13.70 1.78 4.74
CA MET A 164 12.65 1.09 3.98
C MET A 164 11.63 2.09 3.42
N LEU A 165 11.07 2.99 4.25
CA LEU A 165 10.09 3.98 3.82
C LEU A 165 10.61 4.92 2.73
N ARG A 166 11.91 5.23 2.73
CA ARG A 166 12.55 6.04 1.69
C ARG A 166 12.76 5.32 0.35
N THR A 167 12.47 4.03 0.27
CA THR A 167 12.57 3.25 -0.98
C THR A 167 11.24 3.10 -1.71
N LEU A 168 10.15 3.67 -1.17
CA LEU A 168 8.81 3.58 -1.76
C LEU A 168 8.79 4.08 -3.22
N LYS A 169 8.16 3.28 -4.09
CA LYS A 169 7.93 3.56 -5.51
C LYS A 169 6.47 3.23 -5.87
N PHE A 170 5.89 3.98 -6.81
CA PHE A 170 4.46 3.95 -7.17
C PHE A 170 4.26 3.93 -8.68
#